data_AF-A0A934KAI2-F1
#
_entry.id   AF-A0A934KAI2-F1
#
_cell.length_a   1.000
_cell.length_b   1.000
_cell.length_c   1.000
_cell.angle_alpha   90.00
_cell.angle_beta   90.00
_cell.angle_gamma   90.00
#
_symmetry.space_group_name_H-M   'P 1'
#
loop_
_entity.id
_entity.type
_entity.pdbx_description
1 polymer ?
#
loop_
_entity_poly.entity_id
_entity_poly.type
_entity_poly.pdbx_seq_one_letter_code
_entity_poly.pdbx_strand_id
1 'polypeptide(L)'
;MPQTAASSVLLCTDLHAGNVLTAEREPWLVIDPKPFIGDPAYDAVQHMLNCDERLATDPAGLSQRMADLLGADSERVRSWLFARCAQESLHDLTLREPARRLAP
;
A
#
# COMPACT_ATOMS: atom_id res chain seq x y z
N MET A 1 -1.42 -13.64 1.18
CA MET A 1 -2.39 -13.44 0.07
C MET A 1 -3.82 -13.66 0.60
N PRO A 2 -4.86 -12.98 0.09
CA PRO A 2 -6.03 -12.51 0.86
C PRO A 2 -6.81 -13.62 1.61
N GLN A 3 -6.78 -14.85 1.08
CA GLN A 3 -7.37 -16.05 1.71
C GLN A 3 -6.77 -16.41 3.09
N THR A 4 -5.60 -15.87 3.42
CA THR A 4 -4.92 -16.07 4.71
C THR A 4 -5.12 -14.91 5.68
N ALA A 5 -5.91 -13.89 5.32
CA ALA A 5 -6.18 -12.77 6.20
C ALA A 5 -7.08 -13.20 7.37
N ALA A 6 -6.81 -12.71 8.58
CA ALA A 6 -7.64 -13.00 9.76
C ALA A 6 -9.03 -12.34 9.67
N SER A 7 -9.17 -11.29 8.84
CA SER A 7 -10.42 -10.59 8.57
C SER A 7 -10.42 -10.03 7.15
N SER A 8 -11.62 -9.72 6.65
CA SER A 8 -11.82 -8.98 5.41
C SER A 8 -12.62 -7.72 5.69
N VAL A 9 -12.18 -6.59 5.14
CA VAL A 9 -12.79 -5.27 5.34
C VAL A 9 -13.03 -4.58 3.99
N LEU A 10 -13.85 -3.52 3.99
CA LEU A 10 -13.96 -2.63 2.85
C LEU A 10 -12.69 -1.77 2.73
N LEU A 11 -12.01 -1.92 1.61
CA LEU A 11 -10.76 -1.25 1.26
C LEU A 11 -11.04 -0.04 0.36
N CYS A 12 -10.23 1.01 0.48
CA CYS A 12 -10.20 2.15 -0.43
C CYS A 12 -9.50 1.81 -1.76
N THR A 13 -8.43 1.01 -1.67
CA THR A 13 -7.49 0.58 -2.73
C THR A 13 -6.75 1.67 -3.50
N ASP A 14 -7.23 2.92 -3.47
CA ASP A 14 -6.59 4.09 -4.08
C ASP A 14 -6.22 5.18 -3.06
N LEU A 15 -5.79 4.74 -1.87
CA LEU A 15 -5.46 5.65 -0.77
C LEU A 15 -4.05 6.24 -0.93
N HIS A 16 -3.97 7.51 -1.34
CA HIS A 16 -2.73 8.28 -1.37
C HIS A 16 -2.99 9.76 -1.06
N ALA A 17 -1.93 10.54 -0.82
CA ALA A 17 -2.04 11.92 -0.35
C ALA A 17 -2.83 12.85 -1.30
N GLY A 18 -2.86 12.55 -2.60
CA GLY A 18 -3.63 13.32 -3.59
C GLY A 18 -5.14 13.12 -3.46
N ASN A 19 -5.58 12.01 -2.87
CA ASN A 19 -6.99 11.67 -2.65
C ASN A 19 -7.46 11.99 -1.23
N VAL A 20 -6.65 12.69 -0.42
CA VAL A 20 -7.01 13.13 0.93
C VAL A 20 -7.05 14.64 0.99
N LEU A 21 -8.25 15.20 1.16
CA LEU A 21 -8.50 16.64 1.10
C LEU A 21 -8.94 17.18 2.45
N THR A 22 -8.56 18.43 2.75
CA THR A 22 -9.14 19.17 3.88
C THR A 22 -10.62 19.48 3.61
N ALA A 23 -11.47 19.46 4.63
CA ALA A 23 -12.86 19.87 4.48
C ALA A 23 -13.43 20.52 5.76
N GLU A 24 -14.62 21.10 5.63
CA GLU A 24 -15.33 21.73 6.76
C GLU A 24 -16.14 20.72 7.58
N ARG A 25 -16.72 19.70 6.94
CA ARG A 25 -17.54 18.69 7.63
C ARG A 25 -16.73 17.77 8.54
N GLU A 26 -15.48 17.51 8.16
CA GLU A 26 -14.48 16.73 8.87
C GLU A 26 -13.10 17.26 8.46
N PRO A 27 -12.06 17.22 9.33
CA PRO A 27 -10.75 17.77 9.01
C PRO A 27 -10.12 17.20 7.72
N TRP A 28 -10.39 15.92 7.42
CA TRP A 28 -9.88 15.21 6.25
C TRP A 28 -10.95 14.33 5.63
N LEU A 29 -11.05 14.35 4.30
CA LEU A 29 -11.93 13.49 3.51
C LEU A 29 -11.13 12.73 2.46
N VAL A 30 -11.48 11.46 2.29
CA VAL A 30 -11.01 10.65 1.16
C VAL A 30 -11.94 10.84 -0.03
N ILE A 31 -11.38 10.99 -1.22
CA ILE A 31 -12.08 11.01 -2.50
C ILE A 31 -11.62 9.85 -3.40
N ASP A 32 -12.37 9.58 -4.46
CA ASP A 32 -12.09 8.55 -5.49
C ASP A 32 -11.72 7.14 -4.96
N PRO A 33 -12.47 6.57 -3.98
CA PRO A 33 -12.21 5.21 -3.57
C PRO A 33 -12.55 4.23 -4.70
N LYS A 34 -11.76 3.15 -4.82
CA LYS A 34 -12.01 2.02 -5.71
C LYS A 34 -12.32 0.79 -4.84
N PRO A 35 -13.56 0.67 -4.32
CA PRO A 35 -13.86 -0.22 -3.21
C PRO A 35 -13.66 -1.70 -3.53
N PHE A 36 -13.06 -2.43 -2.61
CA PHE A 36 -12.94 -3.89 -2.67
C PHE A 36 -13.02 -4.51 -1.26
N ILE A 37 -13.50 -5.75 -1.12
CA ILE A 37 -13.49 -6.45 0.17
C ILE A 37 -12.24 -7.33 0.25
N GLY A 38 -11.34 -7.05 1.19
CA GLY A 38 -10.09 -7.78 1.27
C GLY A 38 -9.30 -7.57 2.55
N ASP A 39 -8.03 -7.95 2.48
CA ASP A 39 -7.08 -7.88 3.58
C ASP A 39 -6.79 -6.42 4.00
N PRO A 40 -6.98 -6.04 5.28
CA PRO A 40 -6.68 -4.69 5.76
C PRO A 40 -5.26 -4.21 5.46
N ALA A 41 -4.27 -5.13 5.42
CA ALA A 41 -2.88 -4.78 5.14
C ALA A 41 -2.65 -4.26 3.70
N TYR A 42 -3.61 -4.46 2.79
CA TYR A 42 -3.52 -4.03 1.40
C TYR A 42 -3.59 -2.51 1.24
N ASP A 43 -4.42 -1.82 2.03
CA ASP A 43 -4.78 -0.42 1.76
C ASP A 43 -3.61 0.58 1.95
N ALA A 44 -2.57 0.18 2.68
CA ALA A 44 -1.34 0.94 2.83
C ALA A 44 -0.51 1.02 1.54
N VAL A 45 -0.71 0.07 0.61
CA VAL A 45 0.22 -0.16 -0.49
C VAL A 45 0.19 0.94 -1.53
N GLN A 46 -0.99 1.48 -1.85
CA GLN A 46 -1.09 2.55 -2.85
C GLN A 46 -0.26 3.77 -2.42
N HIS A 47 -0.37 4.21 -1.17
CA HIS A 47 0.45 5.30 -0.64
C HIS A 47 1.96 5.05 -0.83
N MET A 48 2.43 3.83 -0.59
CA MET A 48 3.85 3.47 -0.76
C MET A 48 4.28 3.48 -2.24
N LEU A 49 3.43 3.03 -3.15
CA LEU A 49 3.67 3.12 -4.60
C LEU A 49 3.76 4.58 -5.08
N ASN A 50 3.06 5.50 -4.41
CA ASN A 50 3.14 6.93 -4.69
C ASN A 50 4.32 7.63 -3.96
N CYS A 51 5.20 6.87 -3.28
CA CYS A 51 6.39 7.39 -2.60
C CYS A 51 7.68 6.98 -3.34
N ASP A 52 7.77 7.26 -4.64
CA ASP A 52 8.79 6.77 -5.58
C ASP A 52 10.22 6.74 -4.99
N GLU A 53 10.71 7.88 -4.51
CA GLU A 53 12.08 8.01 -3.96
C GLU A 53 12.31 7.11 -2.74
N ARG A 54 11.33 7.08 -1.81
CA ARG A 54 11.43 6.27 -0.59
C ARG A 54 11.34 4.78 -0.91
N LEU A 55 10.44 4.41 -1.81
CA LEU A 55 10.25 3.03 -2.24
C LEU A 55 11.49 2.51 -2.98
N ALA A 56 12.10 3.33 -3.83
CA ALA A 56 13.34 2.99 -4.52
C ALA A 56 14.52 2.85 -3.54
N THR A 57 14.60 3.74 -2.55
CA THR A 57 15.72 3.77 -1.58
C THR A 57 15.68 2.58 -0.63
N ASP A 58 14.57 2.39 0.09
CA ASP A 58 14.42 1.33 1.10
C ASP A 58 12.98 0.79 1.14
N PRO A 59 12.62 -0.13 0.23
CA PRO A 59 11.25 -0.65 0.16
C PRO A 59 10.90 -1.49 1.40
N ALA A 60 11.88 -2.18 1.99
CA ALA A 60 11.67 -3.00 3.18
C ALA A 60 11.44 -2.12 4.41
N GLY A 61 12.30 -1.13 4.64
CA GLY A 61 12.12 -0.17 5.73
C GLY A 61 10.86 0.67 5.57
N LEU A 62 10.49 1.05 4.33
CA LEU A 62 9.21 1.72 4.07
C LEU A 62 8.01 0.82 4.44
N SER A 63 8.01 -0.45 4.03
CA SER A 63 6.93 -1.38 4.40
C SER A 63 6.81 -1.58 5.91
N GLN A 64 7.94 -1.71 6.62
CA GLN A 64 7.95 -1.87 8.08
C GLN A 64 7.41 -0.61 8.76
N ARG A 65 7.92 0.57 8.36
CA ARG A 65 7.49 1.86 8.90
C ARG A 65 5.99 2.08 8.73
N MET A 66 5.44 1.74 7.57
CA MET A 66 3.99 1.89 7.32
C MET A 66 3.16 0.89 8.12
N ALA A 67 3.63 -0.35 8.25
CA ALA A 67 2.98 -1.32 9.12
C ALA A 67 2.92 -0.84 10.58
N ASP A 68 4.04 -0.33 11.11
CA ASP A 68 4.13 0.19 12.47
C ASP A 68 3.17 1.38 12.71
N LEU A 69 3.11 2.33 11.77
CA LEU A 69 2.22 3.49 11.87
C LEU A 69 0.73 3.12 11.84
N LEU A 70 0.38 2.03 11.16
CA LEU A 70 -0.99 1.58 10.99
C LEU A 70 -1.39 0.51 12.02
N GLY A 71 -0.45 0.00 12.82
CA GLY A 71 -0.66 -1.17 13.67
C GLY A 71 -1.03 -2.42 12.86
N ALA A 72 -0.53 -2.51 11.62
CA ALA A 72 -0.80 -3.61 10.70
C ALA A 72 0.29 -4.68 10.77
N ASP A 73 -0.03 -5.88 10.29
CA ASP A 73 0.93 -6.97 10.15
C ASP A 73 1.99 -6.63 9.09
N SER A 74 3.25 -6.49 9.51
CA SER A 74 4.34 -6.05 8.64
C SER A 74 4.71 -7.03 7.54
N GLU A 75 4.60 -8.34 7.80
CA GLU A 75 4.84 -9.37 6.79
C GLU A 75 3.78 -9.33 5.69
N ARG A 76 2.52 -9.07 6.08
CA ARG A 76 1.42 -8.91 5.12
C ARG A 76 1.55 -7.64 4.30
N VAL A 77 1.88 -6.51 4.92
CA VAL A 77 2.11 -5.24 4.23
C VAL A 77 3.27 -5.40 3.22
N ARG A 78 4.38 -6.01 3.63
CA ARG A 78 5.52 -6.32 2.73
C ARG A 78 5.09 -7.23 1.58
N SER A 79 4.33 -8.29 1.86
CA SER A 79 3.85 -9.23 0.84
C SER A 79 2.95 -8.56 -0.20
N TRP A 80 2.07 -7.65 0.24
CA TRP A 80 1.22 -6.90 -0.68
C TRP A 80 1.99 -5.87 -1.48
N LEU A 81 2.95 -5.18 -0.85
CA LEU A 81 3.83 -4.25 -1.55
C LEU A 81 4.66 -4.98 -2.61
N PHE A 82 5.20 -6.17 -2.30
CA PHE A 82 5.85 -7.04 -3.28
C PHE A 82 4.93 -7.37 -4.46
N ALA A 83 3.73 -7.89 -4.19
CA ALA A 83 2.79 -8.29 -5.22
C ALA A 83 2.39 -7.12 -6.14
N ARG A 84 2.17 -5.93 -5.57
CA ARG A 84 1.86 -4.74 -6.35
C ARG A 84 3.07 -4.23 -7.13
N CYS A 85 4.27 -4.16 -6.55
CA CYS A 85 5.47 -3.80 -7.32
C CYS A 85 5.68 -4.75 -8.50
N ALA A 86 5.49 -6.05 -8.30
CA ALA A 86 5.58 -7.05 -9.37
C ALA A 86 4.52 -6.82 -10.46
N GLN A 87 3.26 -6.60 -10.08
CA GLN A 87 2.15 -6.31 -11.02
C GLN A 87 2.40 -5.03 -11.81
N GLU A 88 2.69 -3.91 -11.13
CA GLU A 88 2.88 -2.61 -11.76
C GLU A 88 4.16 -2.56 -12.61
N SER A 89 5.15 -3.44 -12.34
CA SER A 89 6.39 -3.50 -13.12
C SER A 89 6.22 -3.89 -14.59
N LEU A 90 5.02 -4.35 -14.97
CA LEU A 90 4.61 -4.56 -16.35
C LEU A 90 4.47 -3.25 -17.12
N HIS A 91 4.11 -2.17 -16.44
CA HIS A 91 3.90 -0.84 -17.01
C HIS A 91 4.96 0.17 -16.58
N ASP A 92 5.57 -0.02 -15.40
CA ASP A 92 6.63 0.83 -14.88
C ASP A 92 7.86 0.01 -14.45
N LEU A 93 8.89 0.02 -15.28
CA LEU A 93 10.11 -0.74 -15.04
C LEU A 93 10.87 -0.34 -13.76
N THR A 94 10.63 0.86 -13.22
CA THR A 94 11.29 1.32 -12.00
C THR A 94 10.92 0.46 -10.78
N LEU A 95 9.76 -0.20 -10.81
CA LEU A 95 9.26 -1.05 -9.73
C LEU A 95 9.84 -2.46 -9.72
N ARG A 96 10.63 -2.85 -10.74
CA ARG A 96 11.28 -4.18 -10.78
C ARG A 96 12.26 -4.38 -9.64
N GLU A 97 13.10 -3.39 -9.36
CA GLU A 97 14.11 -3.51 -8.32
C GLU A 97 13.50 -3.51 -6.91
N PRO A 98 12.53 -2.62 -6.57
CA PRO A 98 11.73 -2.76 -5.36
C PRO A 98 11.08 -4.15 -5.23
N ALA A 99 10.46 -4.68 -6.28
CA ALA A 99 9.88 -6.02 -6.25
C ALA A 99 10.93 -7.10 -5.91
N ARG A 100 12.13 -7.04 -6.51
CA ARG A 100 13.22 -7.99 -6.21
C ARG A 100 13.71 -7.90 -4.76
N ARG A 101 13.79 -6.69 -4.20
CA ARG A 101 14.22 -6.45 -2.81
C ARG A 101 13.14 -6.84 -1.78
N LEU A 102 11.87 -6.82 -2.19
CA LEU A 102 10.72 -7.21 -1.37
C LEU A 102 10.36 -8.69 -1.44
N ALA A 103 10.89 -9.42 -2.43
CA ALA A 103 10.63 -10.83 -2.61
C ALA A 103 10.85 -11.61 -1.29
N PRO A 104 9.98 -12.61 -1.01
CA PRO A 104 10.11 -13.49 0.14
C PRO A 104 11.30 -14.46 0.02
#